data_AF-K2D872-F1
#
_entry.id   AF-K2D872-F1
#
_cell.length_a   1.000
_cell.length_b   1.000
_cell.length_c   1.000
_cell.angle_alpha   90.00
_cell.angle_beta   90.00
_cell.angle_gamma   90.00
#
_symmetry.space_group_name_H-M   'P 1'
#
loop_
_entity.id
_entity.type
_entity.pdbx_description
1 polymer ?
#
loop_
_entity_poly.entity_id
_entity_poly.type
_entity_poly.pdbx_seq_one_letter_code
_entity_poly.pdbx_strand_id
1 'polypeptide(L)'
;MIIKAFRRLLPVVFILLAISMAGAVDLDRPFAQVIDSSFFAGLRDNEGVERAIFVELAGSEKVFYLRYAHEKYIMRGNLDRNEEKLLIPLLTNSRTTTYAPCKQNGEPLYEKGKAYTGSLWQNNDANIAFIYVPHLIKDQANDAFVCDYGYLEIIIKNSWQTTQTGLEGIINKLFDGHAKLMRQVRLNRYYLYRDNYRGPVDFIRDSTADVLIFPPLHKATLNKSVADRQSKTDKDRQLVIDLIAFEKFLYSQDMRLKLGMVPGFVKINWQLIDNTDIGSGQNHLVFLSSGPGINYFDDPWQQERRNVPCPRLIFHRDLANLEKIQLYSTYSIEPDAKGIGRLAAINIFQQRGLSDNDARAKVIWATAEFKTSILTAIEDLLCKYGLANDSPDLMPGFEFTGRLYKGNPVNNEIRASQFTAVRDYLTTVLVPADTAETYLQAYRSKLADSCRHWEYNCGIHYNRLFYEAIESTDKGFRATWLMLQVRESHPTIFRILAKASKSAKPKAFIKIADKISRLAEKAGRNFFLTPYFRHYRNLDKQRTRLWLNYLETCRDGDEKTAAKMFADYTTFYEDLEALCEQF
;
A
#
# COMPACT_ATOMS: atom_id res chain seq x y z
N MET A 1 -26.92 19.07 -38.53
CA MET A 1 -26.32 19.07 -37.18
C MET A 1 -26.59 17.78 -36.40
N ILE A 2 -27.77 17.16 -36.52
CA ILE A 2 -28.17 15.92 -35.83
C ILE A 2 -27.34 14.67 -36.26
N ILE A 3 -26.89 14.62 -37.52
CA ILE A 3 -26.13 13.47 -38.06
C ILE A 3 -24.68 13.39 -37.53
N LYS A 4 -24.07 14.51 -37.13
CA LYS A 4 -22.72 14.52 -36.52
C LYS A 4 -22.72 14.02 -35.07
N ALA A 5 -23.82 14.23 -34.33
CA ALA A 5 -24.00 13.69 -32.98
C ALA A 5 -24.21 12.16 -33.01
N PHE A 6 -24.97 11.66 -33.99
CA PHE A 6 -25.21 10.22 -34.16
C PHE A 6 -23.95 9.44 -34.59
N ARG A 7 -23.10 10.02 -35.43
CA ARG A 7 -21.80 9.43 -35.81
C ARG A 7 -20.77 9.38 -34.67
N ARG A 8 -20.92 10.22 -33.63
CA ARG A 8 -20.06 10.18 -32.43
C ARG A 8 -20.60 9.23 -31.35
N LEU A 9 -21.90 8.96 -31.31
CA LEU A 9 -22.50 7.99 -30.39
C LEU A 9 -22.36 6.53 -30.85
N LEU A 10 -22.35 6.28 -32.16
CA LEU A 10 -22.28 4.92 -32.71
C LEU A 10 -21.01 4.13 -32.29
N PRO A 11 -19.79 4.71 -32.33
CA PRO A 11 -18.59 4.05 -31.84
C PRO A 11 -18.67 3.75 -30.35
N VAL A 12 -19.18 4.69 -29.54
CA VAL A 12 -19.35 4.53 -28.09
C VAL A 12 -20.31 3.39 -27.77
N VAL A 13 -21.42 3.26 -28.51
CA VAL A 13 -22.39 2.16 -28.34
C VAL A 13 -21.81 0.82 -28.78
N PHE A 14 -21.03 0.76 -29.87
CA PHE A 14 -20.37 -0.47 -30.32
C PHE A 14 -19.20 -0.90 -29.43
N ILE A 15 -18.45 0.04 -28.85
CA ILE A 15 -17.40 -0.20 -27.85
C ILE A 15 -18.04 -0.72 -26.54
N LEU A 16 -19.14 -0.09 -26.09
CA LEU A 16 -19.93 -0.57 -24.95
C LEU A 16 -20.48 -2.00 -25.16
N LEU A 17 -20.89 -2.34 -26.39
CA LEU A 17 -21.39 -3.68 -26.74
C LEU A 17 -20.28 -4.73 -26.88
N ALA A 18 -19.16 -4.42 -27.54
CA ALA A 18 -18.04 -5.35 -27.70
C ALA A 18 -17.29 -5.64 -26.38
N ILE A 19 -17.27 -4.67 -25.45
CA ILE A 19 -16.62 -4.79 -24.13
C ILE A 19 -17.57 -5.40 -23.08
N SER A 20 -18.89 -5.40 -23.32
CA SER A 20 -19.87 -6.11 -22.47
C SER A 20 -19.67 -7.63 -22.41
N MET A 21 -18.86 -8.20 -23.30
CA MET A 21 -18.49 -9.62 -23.31
C MET A 21 -17.24 -9.95 -22.47
N ALA A 22 -16.59 -8.95 -21.89
CA ALA A 22 -15.53 -9.21 -20.96
C ALA A 22 -16.19 -9.73 -19.65
N GLY A 23 -16.00 -11.01 -19.25
CA GLY A 23 -16.46 -11.59 -17.96
C GLY A 23 -15.43 -11.49 -16.81
N ALA A 24 -15.80 -11.12 -15.58
CA ALA A 24 -14.93 -10.64 -14.47
C ALA A 24 -13.47 -11.17 -14.41
N VAL A 25 -12.52 -10.34 -13.96
CA VAL A 25 -11.11 -10.76 -13.76
C VAL A 25 -11.07 -12.01 -12.88
N ASP A 26 -10.49 -13.08 -13.40
CA ASP A 26 -10.33 -14.32 -12.67
C ASP A 26 -9.20 -14.14 -11.64
N LEU A 27 -9.57 -13.85 -10.40
CA LEU A 27 -8.62 -13.71 -9.30
C LEU A 27 -7.88 -15.04 -9.04
N ASP A 28 -8.53 -16.17 -9.28
CA ASP A 28 -8.00 -17.49 -8.99
C ASP A 28 -7.34 -18.14 -10.23
N ARG A 29 -7.02 -17.33 -11.25
CA ARG A 29 -6.30 -17.77 -12.46
C ARG A 29 -5.01 -18.51 -12.06
N PRO A 30 -4.79 -19.74 -12.56
CA PRO A 30 -3.59 -20.50 -12.24
C PRO A 30 -2.37 -19.90 -12.95
N PHE A 31 -1.31 -19.63 -12.18
CA PHE A 31 0.01 -19.26 -12.69
C PHE A 31 1.01 -20.35 -12.36
N ALA A 32 1.75 -20.80 -13.37
CA ALA A 32 2.83 -21.75 -13.17
C ALA A 32 4.05 -21.05 -12.57
N GLN A 33 4.44 -21.43 -11.36
CA GLN A 33 5.69 -20.96 -10.78
C GLN A 33 6.85 -21.71 -11.44
N VAL A 34 7.66 -20.99 -12.21
CA VAL A 34 8.85 -21.53 -12.87
C VAL A 34 10.10 -20.97 -12.18
N ILE A 35 10.90 -21.85 -11.56
CA ILE A 35 12.16 -21.51 -10.89
C ILE A 35 13.32 -22.15 -11.66
N ASP A 36 13.69 -21.53 -12.78
CA ASP A 36 14.74 -22.01 -13.67
C ASP A 36 15.96 -21.07 -13.70
N SER A 37 16.89 -21.29 -14.63
CA SER A 37 18.05 -20.43 -14.82
C SER A 37 17.68 -18.98 -15.10
N SER A 38 16.55 -18.72 -15.77
CA SER A 38 16.07 -17.36 -16.07
C SER A 38 15.56 -16.66 -14.81
N PHE A 39 14.92 -17.38 -13.89
CA PHE A 39 14.51 -16.86 -12.60
C PHE A 39 15.72 -16.37 -11.78
N PHE A 40 16.77 -17.19 -11.67
CA PHE A 40 17.99 -16.82 -10.93
C PHE A 40 18.82 -15.75 -11.66
N ALA A 41 18.88 -15.77 -12.99
CA ALA A 41 19.50 -14.69 -13.77
C ALA A 41 18.78 -13.37 -13.52
N GLY A 42 17.45 -13.36 -13.56
CA GLY A 42 16.65 -12.17 -13.27
C GLY A 42 16.87 -11.60 -11.87
N LEU A 43 17.15 -12.44 -10.86
CA LEU A 43 17.54 -11.97 -9.52
C LEU A 43 18.90 -11.29 -9.52
N ARG A 44 19.89 -11.83 -10.25
CA ARG A 44 21.23 -11.22 -10.37
C ARG A 44 21.20 -9.92 -11.15
N ASP A 45 20.44 -9.88 -12.24
CA ASP A 45 20.28 -8.70 -13.09
C ASP A 45 19.54 -7.56 -12.37
N ASN A 46 18.85 -7.87 -11.26
CA ASN A 46 18.10 -6.92 -10.44
C ASN A 46 18.53 -7.05 -8.97
N GLU A 47 19.82 -6.85 -8.70
CA GLU A 47 20.38 -6.95 -7.35
C GLU A 47 19.57 -6.13 -6.32
N GLY A 48 19.32 -6.73 -5.17
CA GLY A 48 18.54 -6.16 -4.07
C GLY A 48 17.02 -6.27 -4.24
N VAL A 49 16.52 -6.57 -5.44
CA VAL A 49 15.08 -6.69 -5.71
C VAL A 49 14.60 -8.11 -5.43
N GLU A 50 13.49 -8.20 -4.73
CA GLU A 50 12.92 -9.48 -4.32
C GLU A 50 12.02 -10.10 -5.38
N ARG A 51 11.88 -11.42 -5.33
CA ARG A 51 10.80 -12.16 -6.00
C ARG A 51 10.16 -13.12 -5.02
N ALA A 52 8.84 -13.23 -5.11
CA ALA A 52 8.09 -14.19 -4.31
C ALA A 52 8.40 -15.62 -4.76
N ILE A 53 8.48 -16.52 -3.79
CA ILE A 53 8.47 -17.96 -3.96
C ILE A 53 7.30 -18.50 -3.14
N PHE A 54 6.45 -19.27 -3.80
CA PHE A 54 5.27 -19.87 -3.23
C PHE A 54 5.57 -21.32 -2.84
N VAL A 55 5.26 -21.65 -1.60
CA VAL A 55 5.53 -22.93 -0.95
C VAL A 55 4.23 -23.46 -0.37
N GLU A 56 3.92 -24.71 -0.63
CA GLU A 56 2.87 -25.42 0.10
C GLU A 56 3.51 -25.94 1.38
N LEU A 57 3.09 -25.40 2.53
CA LEU A 57 3.54 -25.77 3.86
C LEU A 57 2.37 -26.41 4.61
N ALA A 58 2.44 -27.72 4.85
CA ALA A 58 1.37 -28.50 5.48
C ALA A 58 -0.04 -28.24 4.88
N GLY A 59 -0.11 -28.15 3.55
CA GLY A 59 -1.37 -27.94 2.81
C GLY A 59 -1.84 -26.49 2.71
N SER A 60 -1.08 -25.52 3.23
CA SER A 60 -1.38 -24.09 3.12
C SER A 60 -0.35 -23.38 2.23
N GLU A 61 -0.79 -22.40 1.45
CA GLU A 61 0.08 -21.57 0.62
C GLU A 61 0.86 -20.57 1.50
N LYS A 62 2.18 -20.55 1.33
CA LYS A 62 3.10 -19.66 2.03
C LYS A 62 4.00 -18.93 1.05
N VAL A 63 4.22 -17.65 1.31
CA VAL A 63 5.11 -16.79 0.51
C VAL A 63 6.43 -16.58 1.24
N PHE A 64 7.52 -16.93 0.57
CA PHE A 64 8.88 -16.51 0.89
C PHE A 64 9.37 -15.52 -0.17
N TYR A 65 10.41 -14.76 0.14
CA TYR A 65 11.01 -13.79 -0.77
C TYR A 65 12.46 -14.12 -0.97
N LEU A 66 12.90 -14.24 -2.22
CA LEU A 66 14.29 -14.43 -2.58
C LEU A 66 14.81 -13.22 -3.32
N ARG A 67 16.00 -12.77 -2.93
CA ARG A 67 16.78 -11.74 -3.64
C ARG A 67 18.23 -12.17 -3.77
N TYR A 68 18.92 -11.59 -4.74
CA TYR A 68 20.37 -11.64 -4.82
C TYR A 68 20.93 -10.30 -4.33
N ALA A 69 21.89 -10.33 -3.41
CA ALA A 69 22.57 -9.13 -2.89
C ALA A 69 23.94 -9.50 -2.34
N HIS A 70 24.96 -8.70 -2.65
CA HIS A 70 26.33 -8.88 -2.14
C HIS A 70 26.88 -10.29 -2.35
N GLU A 71 26.73 -10.81 -3.58
CA GLU A 71 27.19 -12.15 -3.98
C GLU A 71 26.55 -13.31 -3.19
N LYS A 72 25.34 -13.10 -2.69
CA LYS A 72 24.57 -14.10 -1.94
C LYS A 72 23.11 -14.06 -2.36
N TYR A 73 22.44 -15.19 -2.25
CA TYR A 73 20.99 -15.23 -2.26
C TYR A 73 20.48 -15.15 -0.83
N ILE A 74 19.47 -14.31 -0.59
CA ILE A 74 18.85 -14.13 0.71
C ILE A 74 17.38 -14.49 0.55
N MET A 75 16.98 -15.59 1.18
CA MET A 75 15.58 -16.00 1.27
C MET A 75 15.03 -15.57 2.62
N ARG A 76 13.92 -14.84 2.64
CA ARG A 76 13.27 -14.44 3.90
C ARG A 76 11.78 -14.78 3.91
N GLY A 77 11.26 -14.98 5.11
CA GLY A 77 9.85 -15.24 5.37
C GLY A 77 9.48 -14.87 6.80
N ASN A 78 8.19 -14.96 7.10
CA ASN A 78 7.67 -14.82 8.45
C ASN A 78 6.73 -16.00 8.72
N LEU A 79 6.97 -16.73 9.79
CA LEU A 79 6.21 -17.91 10.19
C LEU A 79 5.23 -17.57 11.31
N ASP A 80 4.03 -18.13 11.29
CA ASP A 80 3.17 -18.12 12.46
C ASP A 80 3.56 -19.23 13.45
N ARG A 81 3.05 -19.14 14.69
CA ARG A 81 3.36 -20.10 15.76
C ARG A 81 3.04 -21.57 15.43
N ASN A 82 2.08 -21.83 14.55
CA ASN A 82 1.74 -23.21 14.15
C ASN A 82 2.73 -23.71 13.09
N GLU A 83 3.12 -22.86 12.15
CA GLU A 83 4.12 -23.15 11.13
C GLU A 83 5.51 -23.41 11.73
N GLU A 84 5.85 -22.75 12.84
CA GLU A 84 7.13 -22.98 13.56
C GLU A 84 7.32 -24.44 14.01
N LYS A 85 6.23 -25.17 14.28
CA LYS A 85 6.27 -26.58 14.68
C LYS A 85 6.75 -27.51 13.57
N LEU A 86 6.73 -27.03 12.33
CA LEU A 86 7.16 -27.77 11.14
C LEU A 86 8.65 -27.57 10.87
N LEU A 87 9.32 -26.64 11.55
CA LEU A 87 10.75 -26.42 11.38
C LEU A 87 11.56 -27.61 11.90
N ILE A 88 12.68 -27.91 11.24
CA ILE A 88 13.57 -28.96 11.74
C ILE A 88 14.10 -28.64 13.15
N PRO A 89 14.23 -29.65 14.03
CA PRO A 89 14.76 -29.46 15.39
C PRO A 89 16.16 -28.85 15.44
N LEU A 90 16.96 -29.01 14.36
CA LEU A 90 18.29 -28.42 14.25
C LEU A 90 18.27 -26.89 14.39
N LEU A 91 17.25 -26.22 13.87
CA LEU A 91 17.15 -24.75 13.95
C LEU A 91 16.97 -24.32 15.41
N THR A 92 16.08 -24.96 16.15
CA THR A 92 15.77 -24.61 17.55
C THR A 92 16.85 -25.04 18.54
N ASN A 93 17.70 -26.00 18.17
CA ASN A 93 18.84 -26.47 18.97
C ASN A 93 20.16 -25.75 18.64
N SER A 94 20.13 -24.74 17.76
CA SER A 94 21.31 -24.01 17.32
C SER A 94 21.74 -22.91 18.30
N ARG A 95 22.77 -22.14 17.92
CA ARG A 95 23.30 -21.06 18.77
C ARG A 95 22.22 -20.01 19.00
N THR A 96 21.91 -19.73 20.25
CA THR A 96 21.08 -18.59 20.62
C THR A 96 21.91 -17.31 20.67
N THR A 97 21.42 -16.24 20.05
CA THR A 97 21.98 -14.89 20.07
C THR A 97 20.90 -13.85 20.38
N THR A 98 21.31 -12.62 20.72
CA THR A 98 20.38 -11.48 20.69
C THR A 98 20.10 -11.10 19.24
N TYR A 99 18.83 -10.86 18.91
CA TYR A 99 18.46 -10.43 17.56
C TYR A 99 18.83 -8.96 17.35
N ALA A 100 19.55 -8.67 16.26
CA ALA A 100 20.17 -7.38 16.01
C ALA A 100 20.13 -7.01 14.52
N PRO A 101 18.99 -6.56 13.97
CA PRO A 101 18.89 -6.18 12.57
C PRO A 101 19.75 -4.94 12.24
N CYS A 102 20.48 -5.02 11.13
CA CYS A 102 21.50 -4.03 10.75
C CYS A 102 20.96 -2.93 9.81
N LYS A 103 21.49 -1.72 9.99
CA LYS A 103 21.37 -0.59 9.06
C LYS A 103 22.27 -0.80 7.83
N GLN A 104 22.20 0.11 6.86
CA GLN A 104 23.06 0.15 5.67
C GLN A 104 24.56 0.09 5.96
N ASN A 105 25.01 0.67 7.07
CA ASN A 105 26.42 0.69 7.46
C ASN A 105 26.86 -0.54 8.28
N GLY A 106 25.99 -1.56 8.43
CA GLY A 106 26.27 -2.78 9.19
C GLY A 106 26.07 -2.66 10.70
N GLU A 107 25.87 -1.45 11.24
CA GLU A 107 25.57 -1.27 12.66
C GLU A 107 24.13 -1.71 12.98
N PRO A 108 23.88 -2.36 14.13
CA PRO A 108 22.52 -2.65 14.58
C PRO A 108 21.66 -1.38 14.67
N LEU A 109 20.43 -1.43 14.16
CA LEU A 109 19.43 -0.39 14.45
C LEU A 109 18.93 -0.57 15.89
N TYR A 110 18.62 -1.81 16.24
CA TYR A 110 18.26 -2.21 17.58
C TYR A 110 18.73 -3.64 17.90
N GLU A 111 18.90 -3.99 19.18
CA GLU A 111 19.18 -5.30 19.77
C GLU A 111 18.09 -5.67 20.79
N LYS A 112 17.13 -6.52 20.43
CA LYS A 112 16.04 -6.94 21.34
C LYS A 112 15.52 -8.32 20.97
N GLY A 113 15.11 -9.10 21.98
CA GLY A 113 14.70 -10.48 21.81
C GLY A 113 15.87 -11.41 21.48
N LYS A 114 15.53 -12.66 21.19
CA LYS A 114 16.50 -13.71 20.93
C LYS A 114 16.23 -14.37 19.58
N ALA A 115 17.31 -14.79 18.92
CA ALA A 115 17.27 -15.51 17.66
C ALA A 115 18.15 -16.76 17.73
N TYR A 116 17.79 -17.75 16.93
CA TYR A 116 18.61 -18.91 16.61
C TYR A 116 19.42 -18.64 15.35
N THR A 117 20.72 -18.93 15.39
CA THR A 117 21.62 -18.79 14.24
C THR A 117 22.51 -20.01 14.08
N GLY A 118 22.87 -20.32 12.84
CA GLY A 118 23.73 -21.44 12.53
C GLY A 118 23.82 -21.72 11.05
N SER A 119 24.20 -22.95 10.71
CA SER A 119 24.25 -23.46 9.35
C SER A 119 23.28 -24.61 9.17
N LEU A 120 22.57 -24.63 8.03
CA LEU A 120 21.57 -25.67 7.73
C LEU A 120 22.21 -27.04 7.44
N TRP A 121 23.49 -27.05 7.03
CA TRP A 121 24.26 -28.24 6.68
C TRP A 121 25.50 -28.38 7.58
N GLN A 122 25.75 -29.59 8.09
CA GLN A 122 26.86 -29.88 9.02
C GLN A 122 28.11 -30.49 8.33
N ASN A 123 27.99 -31.00 7.09
CA ASN A 123 29.09 -31.63 6.37
C ASN A 123 29.42 -30.86 5.09
N ASN A 124 30.69 -30.47 4.98
CA ASN A 124 31.38 -29.77 3.87
C ASN A 124 30.74 -28.44 3.39
N ASP A 125 31.43 -27.36 3.75
CA ASP A 125 31.20 -25.95 3.41
C ASP A 125 29.88 -25.33 3.91
N ALA A 126 30.02 -24.44 4.90
CA ALA A 126 28.99 -23.55 5.43
C ALA A 126 28.44 -22.59 4.34
N ASN A 127 27.68 -23.14 3.40
CA ASN A 127 27.14 -22.45 2.23
C ASN A 127 25.74 -21.89 2.49
N ILE A 128 25.07 -22.32 3.57
CA ILE A 128 23.74 -21.85 3.96
C ILE A 128 23.71 -21.55 5.45
N ALA A 129 23.62 -20.26 5.77
CA ALA A 129 23.42 -19.76 7.13
C ALA A 129 21.95 -19.39 7.35
N PHE A 130 21.51 -19.35 8.60
CA PHE A 130 20.17 -18.89 8.94
C PHE A 130 20.14 -17.97 10.16
N ILE A 131 19.10 -17.14 10.21
CA ILE A 131 18.66 -16.37 11.37
C ILE A 131 17.17 -16.65 11.54
N TYR A 132 16.75 -17.06 12.74
CA TYR A 132 15.36 -17.36 13.05
C TYR A 132 14.95 -16.77 14.40
N VAL A 133 13.89 -15.95 14.41
CA VAL A 133 13.34 -15.34 15.62
C VAL A 133 12.05 -16.10 16.00
N PRO A 134 12.10 -17.02 16.97
CA PRO A 134 10.93 -17.81 17.34
C PRO A 134 9.91 -17.01 18.14
N HIS A 135 8.65 -17.42 18.15
CA HIS A 135 7.65 -16.89 19.08
C HIS A 135 7.98 -17.24 20.54
N LEU A 136 8.52 -18.45 20.78
CA LEU A 136 8.86 -18.97 22.10
C LEU A 136 10.29 -19.47 22.19
N ILE A 137 10.93 -19.30 23.36
CA ILE A 137 12.23 -19.87 23.69
C ILE A 137 12.12 -20.57 25.02
N LYS A 138 12.44 -21.88 25.03
CA LYS A 138 12.29 -22.74 26.23
C LYS A 138 10.90 -22.56 26.87
N ASP A 139 9.87 -22.61 26.02
CA ASP A 139 8.44 -22.44 26.35
C ASP A 139 8.03 -21.08 26.94
N GLN A 140 8.94 -20.10 26.97
CA GLN A 140 8.66 -18.73 27.39
C GLN A 140 8.50 -17.81 26.17
N ALA A 141 7.68 -16.77 26.29
CA ALA A 141 7.55 -15.75 25.26
C ALA A 141 8.91 -15.11 24.97
N ASN A 142 9.30 -15.06 23.70
CA ASN A 142 10.50 -14.36 23.29
C ASN A 142 10.27 -12.85 23.47
N ASP A 143 11.23 -12.12 24.05
CA ASP A 143 11.16 -10.67 24.25
C ASP A 143 11.48 -9.88 22.95
N ALA A 144 11.20 -10.45 21.78
CA ALA A 144 11.34 -9.77 20.49
C ALA A 144 10.13 -8.84 20.26
N PHE A 145 10.26 -7.86 19.36
CA PHE A 145 9.10 -7.08 18.95
C PHE A 145 8.12 -7.96 18.17
N VAL A 146 6.83 -7.62 18.24
CA VAL A 146 5.77 -8.38 17.55
C VAL A 146 6.01 -8.48 16.04
N CYS A 147 6.66 -7.48 15.43
CA CYS A 147 7.02 -7.50 14.01
C CYS A 147 8.12 -8.50 13.64
N ASP A 148 8.88 -9.00 14.61
CA ASP A 148 10.02 -9.89 14.41
C ASP A 148 9.69 -11.34 14.71
N TYR A 149 8.61 -11.62 15.45
CA TYR A 149 8.20 -13.01 15.69
C TYR A 149 8.01 -13.77 14.38
N GLY A 150 8.57 -14.98 14.35
CA GLY A 150 8.57 -15.86 13.20
C GLY A 150 9.48 -15.42 12.06
N TYR A 151 10.28 -14.35 12.21
CA TYR A 151 11.20 -13.93 11.16
C TYR A 151 12.22 -15.04 10.87
N LEU A 152 12.29 -15.43 9.60
CA LEU A 152 13.24 -16.42 9.10
C LEU A 152 14.02 -15.80 7.95
N GLU A 153 15.33 -15.84 8.03
CA GLU A 153 16.26 -15.44 6.98
C GLU A 153 17.26 -16.56 6.72
N ILE A 154 17.42 -16.93 5.45
CA ILE A 154 18.34 -17.95 4.97
C ILE A 154 19.30 -17.29 3.98
N ILE A 155 20.58 -17.35 4.29
CA ILE A 155 21.66 -16.73 3.50
C ILE A 155 22.40 -17.85 2.78
N ILE A 156 22.30 -17.87 1.45
CA ILE A 156 22.84 -18.89 0.55
C ILE A 156 23.99 -18.28 -0.24
N LYS A 157 25.19 -18.83 -0.11
CA LYS A 157 26.36 -18.37 -0.89
C LYS A 157 26.18 -18.61 -2.39
N ASN A 158 26.74 -17.75 -3.24
CA ASN A 158 26.63 -17.88 -4.70
C ASN A 158 27.27 -19.17 -5.27
N SER A 159 28.16 -19.85 -4.52
CA SER A 159 28.70 -21.16 -4.90
C SER A 159 27.67 -22.29 -4.88
N TRP A 160 26.45 -22.04 -4.39
CA TRP A 160 25.35 -23.00 -4.35
C TRP A 160 24.74 -23.25 -5.74
N GLN A 161 24.22 -24.46 -5.94
CA GLN A 161 23.56 -24.87 -7.17
C GLN A 161 22.21 -24.15 -7.37
N THR A 162 22.22 -23.09 -8.19
CA THR A 162 21.07 -22.26 -8.54
C THR A 162 20.06 -22.96 -9.45
N THR A 163 19.34 -23.93 -8.88
CA THR A 163 18.35 -24.77 -9.57
C THR A 163 17.07 -24.91 -8.74
N GLN A 164 15.96 -25.28 -9.39
CA GLN A 164 14.72 -25.61 -8.69
C GLN A 164 14.95 -26.70 -7.64
N THR A 165 15.58 -27.80 -8.00
CA THR A 165 15.85 -28.93 -7.10
C THR A 165 16.72 -28.52 -5.91
N GLY A 166 17.70 -27.65 -6.13
CA GLY A 166 18.47 -27.07 -5.05
C GLY A 166 17.58 -26.32 -4.06
N LEU A 167 16.71 -25.44 -4.57
CA LEU A 167 15.84 -24.61 -3.74
C LEU A 167 14.79 -25.45 -3.00
N GLU A 168 14.20 -26.44 -3.67
CA GLU A 168 13.35 -27.46 -3.06
C GLU A 168 14.07 -28.21 -1.94
N GLY A 169 15.33 -28.59 -2.15
CA GLY A 169 16.16 -29.24 -1.13
C GLY A 169 16.36 -28.36 0.12
N ILE A 170 16.53 -27.05 -0.05
CA ILE A 170 16.60 -26.10 1.08
C ILE A 170 15.26 -26.06 1.83
N ILE A 171 14.15 -25.85 1.11
CA ILE A 171 12.82 -25.72 1.70
C ILE A 171 12.40 -27.00 2.40
N ASN A 172 12.57 -28.15 1.73
CA ASN A 172 12.26 -29.46 2.29
C ASN A 172 13.08 -29.70 3.56
N LYS A 173 14.38 -29.39 3.54
CA LYS A 173 15.21 -29.51 4.73
C LYS A 173 14.83 -28.54 5.84
N LEU A 174 14.41 -27.32 5.54
CA LEU A 174 13.98 -26.37 6.58
C LEU A 174 12.76 -26.87 7.35
N PHE A 175 11.84 -27.57 6.67
CA PHE A 175 10.54 -27.97 7.20
C PHE A 175 10.36 -29.49 7.33
N ASP A 176 11.45 -30.25 7.45
CA ASP A 176 11.45 -31.72 7.63
C ASP A 176 10.53 -32.48 6.63
N GLY A 177 10.53 -32.04 5.37
CA GLY A 177 9.68 -32.63 4.32
C GLY A 177 8.22 -32.19 4.30
N HIS A 178 7.78 -31.35 5.24
CA HIS A 178 6.41 -30.80 5.27
C HIS A 178 6.16 -29.64 4.30
N ALA A 179 7.18 -29.26 3.53
CA ALA A 179 7.14 -28.17 2.58
C ALA A 179 7.59 -28.59 1.18
N LYS A 180 6.92 -28.06 0.16
CA LYS A 180 7.31 -28.21 -1.26
C LYS A 180 7.02 -26.91 -2.02
N LEU A 181 7.80 -26.64 -3.07
CA LEU A 181 7.48 -25.55 -3.98
C LEU A 181 6.13 -25.80 -4.65
N MET A 182 5.31 -24.75 -4.74
CA MET A 182 4.07 -24.82 -5.48
C MET A 182 4.35 -24.82 -6.98
N ARG A 183 3.62 -25.65 -7.72
CA ARG A 183 3.66 -25.66 -9.19
C ARG A 183 2.71 -24.64 -9.79
N GLN A 184 1.57 -24.40 -9.12
CA GLN A 184 0.55 -23.46 -9.54
C GLN A 184 0.12 -22.60 -8.36
N VAL A 185 -0.10 -21.31 -8.60
CA VAL A 185 -0.52 -20.32 -7.60
C VAL A 185 -1.59 -19.42 -8.20
N ARG A 186 -2.32 -18.70 -7.35
CA ARG A 186 -3.40 -17.80 -7.77
C ARG A 186 -2.82 -16.45 -8.18
N LEU A 187 -2.58 -16.26 -9.47
CA LEU A 187 -1.79 -15.14 -10.00
C LEU A 187 -2.33 -13.77 -9.58
N ASN A 188 -3.60 -13.57 -9.88
CA ASN A 188 -4.28 -12.28 -9.76
C ASN A 188 -4.63 -11.96 -8.30
N ARG A 189 -4.46 -12.91 -7.37
CA ARG A 189 -4.49 -12.63 -5.92
C ARG A 189 -3.26 -11.88 -5.43
N TYR A 190 -2.12 -11.98 -6.11
CA TYR A 190 -0.83 -11.42 -5.67
C TYR A 190 -0.30 -10.28 -6.55
N TYR A 191 -0.50 -10.40 -7.87
CA TYR A 191 0.14 -9.53 -8.86
C TYR A 191 -0.84 -8.69 -9.67
N LEU A 192 -2.10 -8.53 -9.22
CA LEU A 192 -3.20 -7.96 -10.00
C LEU A 192 -2.79 -6.74 -10.85
N TYR A 193 -2.21 -5.72 -10.22
CA TYR A 193 -1.83 -4.46 -10.86
C TYR A 193 -0.36 -4.39 -11.34
N ARG A 194 0.38 -5.50 -11.38
CA ARG A 194 1.81 -5.52 -11.75
C ARG A 194 2.01 -5.92 -13.20
N ASP A 195 2.92 -5.32 -13.93
CA ASP A 195 3.38 -5.80 -15.24
C ASP A 195 4.47 -6.89 -15.15
N ASN A 196 4.99 -7.18 -13.94
CA ASN A 196 6.11 -8.08 -13.73
C ASN A 196 6.03 -8.80 -12.35
N TYR A 197 6.91 -9.77 -12.14
CA TYR A 197 6.99 -10.57 -10.90
C TYR A 197 8.06 -10.08 -9.91
N ARG A 198 8.24 -8.76 -9.74
CA ARG A 198 9.27 -8.18 -8.86
C ARG A 198 8.67 -7.53 -7.61
N GLY A 199 9.43 -7.56 -6.53
CA GLY A 199 9.12 -7.04 -5.20
C GLY A 199 8.12 -7.88 -4.42
N PRO A 200 7.73 -7.42 -3.22
CA PRO A 200 6.85 -8.18 -2.34
C PRO A 200 5.38 -8.20 -2.81
N VAL A 201 4.63 -9.18 -2.32
CA VAL A 201 3.23 -9.43 -2.71
C VAL A 201 2.32 -9.60 -1.51
N ASP A 202 1.08 -9.13 -1.64
CA ASP A 202 0.05 -9.29 -0.64
C ASP A 202 -1.17 -9.92 -1.28
N PHE A 203 -1.85 -10.77 -0.50
CA PHE A 203 -2.98 -11.53 -0.96
C PHE A 203 -4.25 -10.67 -0.98
N ILE A 204 -4.88 -10.54 -2.14
CA ILE A 204 -6.20 -9.93 -2.32
C ILE A 204 -7.26 -10.95 -1.92
N ARG A 205 -7.99 -10.72 -0.83
CA ARG A 205 -8.88 -11.75 -0.25
C ARG A 205 -10.35 -11.56 -0.59
N ASP A 206 -10.80 -10.32 -0.67
CA ASP A 206 -12.23 -9.97 -0.76
C ASP A 206 -12.49 -8.82 -1.73
N SER A 207 -13.71 -8.27 -1.71
CA SER A 207 -14.16 -7.15 -2.54
C SER A 207 -14.65 -5.95 -1.72
N THR A 208 -14.03 -5.69 -0.56
CA THR A 208 -14.35 -4.54 0.31
C THR A 208 -14.41 -3.21 -0.46
N ALA A 209 -13.56 -3.03 -1.48
CA ALA A 209 -13.49 -1.84 -2.32
C ALA A 209 -14.79 -1.50 -3.06
N ASP A 210 -15.71 -2.46 -3.25
CA ASP A 210 -16.97 -2.24 -3.94
C ASP A 210 -17.91 -1.29 -3.19
N VAL A 211 -17.82 -1.24 -1.86
CA VAL A 211 -18.67 -0.37 -1.03
C VAL A 211 -18.05 0.99 -0.72
N LEU A 212 -16.76 1.20 -1.04
CA LEU A 212 -16.03 2.42 -0.68
C LEU A 212 -16.31 3.55 -1.67
N ILE A 213 -16.52 4.74 -1.11
CA ILE A 213 -16.63 5.98 -1.87
C ILE A 213 -15.27 6.64 -1.97
N PHE A 214 -14.51 6.69 -0.87
CA PHE A 214 -13.25 7.43 -0.82
C PHE A 214 -12.06 6.50 -1.01
N PRO A 215 -11.14 6.82 -1.93
CA PRO A 215 -9.91 6.05 -2.10
C PRO A 215 -8.98 6.19 -0.88
N PRO A 216 -8.22 5.13 -0.52
CA PRO A 216 -7.17 5.23 0.48
C PRO A 216 -6.11 6.25 0.07
N LEU A 217 -5.55 6.99 1.02
CA LEU A 217 -4.46 7.93 0.74
C LEU A 217 -3.34 7.89 1.78
N HIS A 218 -2.13 8.20 1.32
CA HIS A 218 -0.93 8.39 2.13
C HIS A 218 -0.42 9.82 2.03
N LYS A 219 0.13 10.34 3.12
CA LYS A 219 0.82 11.63 3.17
C LYS A 219 2.32 11.40 3.15
N ALA A 220 3.03 11.99 2.18
CA ALA A 220 4.49 11.86 2.06
C ALA A 220 5.23 12.74 3.09
N THR A 221 5.31 12.31 4.35
CA THR A 221 5.73 13.18 5.48
C THR A 221 7.24 13.32 5.72
N LEU A 222 8.11 12.75 4.88
CA LEU A 222 9.55 12.68 5.20
C LEU A 222 10.21 14.06 5.35
N ASN A 223 9.74 15.08 4.62
CA ASN A 223 10.33 16.43 4.65
C ASN A 223 9.49 17.44 5.45
N LYS A 224 8.62 16.98 6.36
CA LYS A 224 7.73 17.87 7.14
C LYS A 224 8.49 18.94 7.95
N SER A 225 9.70 18.64 8.40
CA SER A 225 10.55 19.53 9.20
C SER A 225 11.36 20.55 8.38
N VAL A 226 11.32 20.47 7.04
CA VAL A 226 12.04 21.41 6.18
C VAL A 226 11.30 22.74 6.16
N ALA A 227 11.89 23.77 6.78
CA ALA A 227 11.30 25.10 6.93
C ALA A 227 11.29 25.90 5.61
N ASP A 228 12.34 25.80 4.80
CA ASP A 228 12.41 26.51 3.54
C ASP A 228 11.44 25.93 2.51
N ARG A 229 10.59 26.79 1.94
CA ARG A 229 9.52 26.39 1.02
C ARG A 229 10.08 25.76 -0.26
N GLN A 230 11.12 26.35 -0.85
CA GLN A 230 11.69 25.87 -2.10
C GLN A 230 12.34 24.50 -1.90
N SER A 231 13.23 24.40 -0.91
CA SER A 231 13.90 23.16 -0.53
C SER A 231 12.91 22.05 -0.18
N LYS A 232 11.83 22.38 0.57
CA LYS A 232 10.79 21.42 0.89
C LYS A 232 10.09 20.90 -0.36
N THR A 233 9.69 21.80 -1.26
CA THR A 233 9.01 21.45 -2.51
C THR A 233 9.89 20.56 -3.38
N ASP A 234 11.17 20.89 -3.53
CA ASP A 234 12.11 20.10 -4.32
C ASP A 234 12.33 18.70 -3.74
N LYS A 235 12.50 18.59 -2.42
CA LYS A 235 12.67 17.30 -1.73
C LYS A 235 11.41 16.44 -1.76
N ASP A 236 10.23 17.05 -1.63
CA ASP A 236 8.95 16.35 -1.72
C ASP A 236 8.68 15.84 -3.14
N ARG A 237 9.05 16.64 -4.15
CA ARG A 237 9.00 16.20 -5.55
C ARG A 237 9.94 15.03 -5.77
N GLN A 238 11.20 15.17 -5.37
CA GLN A 238 12.19 14.10 -5.53
C GLN A 238 11.71 12.81 -4.89
N LEU A 239 11.21 12.87 -3.65
CA LEU A 239 10.64 11.72 -2.94
C LEU A 239 9.51 11.05 -3.71
N VAL A 240 8.50 11.81 -4.15
CA VAL A 240 7.35 11.23 -4.85
C VAL A 240 7.77 10.61 -6.18
N ILE A 241 8.64 11.28 -6.93
CA ILE A 241 9.14 10.75 -8.22
C ILE A 241 9.99 9.51 -7.99
N ASP A 242 10.84 9.48 -6.97
CA ASP A 242 11.64 8.31 -6.65
C ASP A 242 10.77 7.12 -6.22
N LEU A 243 9.70 7.34 -5.44
CA LEU A 243 8.72 6.30 -5.09
C LEU A 243 8.00 5.71 -6.32
N ILE A 244 7.83 6.49 -7.38
CA ILE A 244 7.20 6.01 -8.62
C ILE A 244 8.23 5.29 -9.50
N ALA A 245 9.41 5.89 -9.68
CA ALA A 245 10.40 5.46 -10.66
C ALA A 245 11.31 4.33 -10.15
N PHE A 246 11.78 4.42 -8.90
CA PHE A 246 12.87 3.60 -8.37
C PHE A 246 12.45 2.77 -7.16
N GLU A 247 11.85 3.42 -6.17
CA GLU A 247 11.32 2.81 -4.94
C GLU A 247 9.85 2.47 -5.12
N LYS A 248 9.55 1.56 -6.06
CA LYS A 248 8.20 1.14 -6.51
C LYS A 248 7.22 0.75 -5.39
N PHE A 249 7.67 0.72 -4.14
CA PHE A 249 6.96 0.33 -2.94
C PHE A 249 7.18 1.34 -1.83
N LEU A 250 6.09 1.77 -1.20
CA LEU A 250 6.13 2.45 0.08
C LEU A 250 6.35 1.38 1.16
N TYR A 251 7.58 1.21 1.61
CA TYR A 251 7.93 0.23 2.65
C TYR A 251 7.67 0.76 4.06
N SER A 252 7.21 -0.12 4.94
CA SER A 252 7.22 0.10 6.38
C SER A 252 8.67 0.27 6.89
N GLN A 253 8.84 0.83 8.08
CA GLN A 253 10.18 1.02 8.67
C GLN A 253 10.88 -0.32 8.93
N ASP A 254 10.14 -1.31 9.42
CA ASP A 254 10.60 -2.68 9.63
C ASP A 254 11.08 -3.33 8.32
N MET A 255 10.31 -3.18 7.24
CA MET A 255 10.69 -3.75 5.95
C MET A 255 11.95 -3.09 5.39
N ARG A 256 12.06 -1.76 5.48
CA ARG A 256 13.30 -1.06 5.11
C ARG A 256 14.49 -1.56 5.90
N LEU A 257 14.32 -1.86 7.19
CA LEU A 257 15.38 -2.39 8.02
C LEU A 257 15.80 -3.80 7.56
N LYS A 258 14.84 -4.72 7.39
CA LYS A 258 15.08 -6.09 6.91
C LYS A 258 15.70 -6.12 5.50
N LEU A 259 15.42 -5.11 4.68
CA LEU A 259 16.03 -4.95 3.38
C LEU A 259 17.41 -4.28 3.40
N GLY A 260 17.87 -3.79 4.56
CA GLY A 260 19.15 -3.08 4.69
C GLY A 260 19.12 -1.66 4.11
N MET A 261 17.97 -0.99 4.14
CA MET A 261 17.74 0.34 3.54
C MET A 261 17.78 1.48 4.57
N VAL A 262 17.87 1.19 5.87
CA VAL A 262 17.90 2.23 6.91
C VAL A 262 19.27 2.93 6.92
N PRO A 263 19.34 4.26 6.75
CA PRO A 263 20.62 4.97 6.73
C PRO A 263 21.38 4.88 8.05
N GLY A 264 22.72 4.84 7.97
CA GLY A 264 23.59 4.73 9.14
C GLY A 264 23.43 5.84 10.18
N PHE A 265 23.02 7.04 9.77
CA PHE A 265 22.81 8.18 10.68
C PHE A 265 21.54 8.08 11.54
N VAL A 266 20.62 7.18 11.21
CA VAL A 266 19.40 6.97 12.00
C VAL A 266 19.77 6.34 13.35
N LYS A 267 19.27 6.94 14.43
CA LYS A 267 19.46 6.47 15.81
C LYS A 267 18.10 6.36 16.50
N ILE A 268 17.91 5.31 17.28
CA ILE A 268 16.72 5.13 18.14
C ILE A 268 17.08 5.53 19.56
N ASN A 269 16.19 6.27 20.22
CA ASN A 269 16.28 6.43 21.67
C ASN A 269 15.74 5.17 22.35
N TRP A 270 16.68 4.32 22.76
CA TRP A 270 16.42 3.01 23.31
C TRP A 270 15.58 2.99 24.58
N GLN A 271 15.74 4.00 25.43
CA GLN A 271 15.01 4.09 26.70
C GLN A 271 13.50 4.30 26.49
N LEU A 272 13.09 4.71 25.29
CA LEU A 272 11.71 4.98 24.94
C LEU A 272 11.14 3.97 23.95
N ILE A 273 11.91 2.95 23.52
CA ILE A 273 11.53 2.11 22.37
C ILE A 273 10.18 1.43 22.55
N ASP A 274 9.86 0.97 23.75
CA ASP A 274 8.58 0.34 24.07
C ASP A 274 7.40 1.32 23.92
N ASN A 275 7.64 2.64 24.00
CA ASN A 275 6.65 3.68 23.78
C ASN A 275 6.61 4.20 22.32
N THR A 276 7.43 3.64 21.41
CA THR A 276 7.48 4.04 20.00
C THR A 276 6.62 3.14 19.10
N ASP A 277 6.53 3.50 17.82
CA ASP A 277 5.92 2.65 16.78
C ASP A 277 6.65 1.30 16.65
N ILE A 278 7.95 1.22 16.97
CA ILE A 278 8.69 -0.05 17.01
C ILE A 278 8.17 -0.94 18.16
N GLY A 279 8.07 -0.39 19.37
CA GLY A 279 7.56 -1.11 20.54
C GLY A 279 6.11 -1.58 20.41
N SER A 280 5.29 -0.88 19.63
CA SER A 280 3.91 -1.27 19.33
C SER A 280 3.76 -2.22 18.14
N GLY A 281 4.87 -2.61 17.49
CA GLY A 281 4.86 -3.38 16.25
C GLY A 281 4.34 -2.60 15.04
N GLN A 282 4.05 -1.31 15.17
CA GLN A 282 3.55 -0.46 14.08
C GLN A 282 4.59 -0.16 13.00
N ASN A 283 5.87 -0.28 13.31
CA ASN A 283 6.96 -0.16 12.35
C ASN A 283 6.85 -1.13 11.16
N HIS A 284 6.10 -2.22 11.27
CA HIS A 284 5.84 -3.14 10.16
C HIS A 284 4.59 -2.78 9.31
N LEU A 285 3.91 -1.65 9.59
CA LEU A 285 2.74 -1.21 8.84
C LEU A 285 3.05 0.01 7.97
N VAL A 286 2.31 0.12 6.88
CA VAL A 286 2.18 1.32 6.05
C VAL A 286 0.85 1.97 6.40
N PHE A 287 0.91 3.24 6.80
CA PHE A 287 -0.27 3.99 7.23
C PHE A 287 -0.91 4.74 6.07
N LEU A 288 -2.17 4.45 5.84
CA LEU A 288 -3.07 5.13 4.92
C LEU A 288 -4.27 5.67 5.72
N SER A 289 -5.11 6.45 5.06
CA SER A 289 -6.37 6.96 5.62
C SER A 289 -7.47 6.96 4.55
N SER A 290 -8.72 6.91 4.99
CA SER A 290 -9.90 7.24 4.18
C SER A 290 -10.25 8.72 4.32
N GLY A 291 -10.83 9.29 3.27
CA GLY A 291 -11.22 10.70 3.23
C GLY A 291 -10.04 11.64 2.98
N PRO A 292 -10.18 12.95 3.22
CA PRO A 292 -9.11 13.91 2.94
C PRO A 292 -7.88 13.73 3.84
N GLY A 293 -8.01 13.04 4.98
CA GLY A 293 -6.89 12.48 5.76
C GLY A 293 -5.74 13.46 6.08
N ILE A 294 -6.04 14.67 6.55
CA ILE A 294 -5.06 15.78 6.55
C ILE A 294 -4.22 15.91 7.84
N ASN A 295 -4.60 15.31 8.97
CA ASN A 295 -3.96 15.60 10.27
C ASN A 295 -3.02 14.51 10.83
N TYR A 296 -2.53 13.59 10.00
CA TYR A 296 -1.43 12.72 10.41
C TYR A 296 -0.10 13.49 10.31
N PHE A 297 0.30 14.10 11.41
CA PHE A 297 1.66 14.60 11.69
C PHE A 297 2.21 15.71 10.83
N ASP A 298 1.70 16.89 11.11
CA ASP A 298 2.23 18.11 10.55
C ASP A 298 2.26 19.05 11.79
N ASP A 299 3.08 18.62 12.77
CA ASP A 299 3.25 19.12 14.14
C ASP A 299 1.99 19.16 15.06
N PRO A 300 2.17 19.15 16.40
CA PRO A 300 1.05 19.15 17.31
C PRO A 300 0.30 20.48 17.14
N TRP A 301 -1.02 20.37 17.19
CA TRP A 301 -2.10 21.25 17.65
C TRP A 301 -1.79 22.58 18.39
N GLN A 302 -0.53 23.03 18.51
CA GLN A 302 -0.03 24.13 19.33
C GLN A 302 0.85 25.14 18.58
N GLN A 303 1.16 24.96 17.28
CA GLN A 303 1.95 25.94 16.52
C GLN A 303 1.36 26.26 15.14
N GLU A 304 1.34 27.55 14.82
CA GLU A 304 0.94 28.06 13.51
C GLU A 304 1.99 27.67 12.46
N ARG A 305 1.59 26.91 11.42
CA ARG A 305 2.53 26.46 10.39
C ARG A 305 2.90 27.58 9.43
N ARG A 306 4.19 27.63 9.10
CA ARG A 306 4.75 28.46 8.01
C ARG A 306 5.13 27.65 6.75
N ASN A 307 5.02 26.31 6.79
CA ASN A 307 5.54 25.42 5.74
C ASN A 307 4.43 24.91 4.79
N VAL A 308 4.82 24.53 3.57
CA VAL A 308 3.92 23.99 2.53
C VAL A 308 3.45 22.56 2.87
N PRO A 309 2.15 22.23 2.75
CA PRO A 309 1.65 20.87 2.99
C PRO A 309 2.35 19.83 2.12
N CYS A 310 2.62 18.65 2.69
CA CYS A 310 3.25 17.55 1.95
C CYS A 310 2.34 17.03 0.80
N PRO A 311 2.87 16.41 -0.26
CA PRO A 311 2.05 15.73 -1.25
C PRO A 311 1.16 14.62 -0.65
N ARG A 312 0.00 14.37 -1.26
CA ARG A 312 -0.89 13.24 -0.91
C ARG A 312 -0.93 12.25 -2.07
N LEU A 313 -0.55 11.00 -1.79
CA LEU A 313 -0.63 9.88 -2.71
C LEU A 313 -2.00 9.22 -2.52
N ILE A 314 -2.83 9.20 -3.55
CA ILE A 314 -4.16 8.61 -3.55
C ILE A 314 -4.10 7.29 -4.31
N PHE A 315 -4.51 6.21 -3.66
CA PHE A 315 -4.43 4.86 -4.18
C PHE A 315 -5.78 4.33 -4.66
N HIS A 316 -5.73 3.35 -5.55
CA HIS A 316 -6.90 2.62 -6.01
C HIS A 316 -7.61 1.93 -4.85
N ARG A 317 -8.94 1.92 -4.88
CA ARG A 317 -9.81 1.39 -3.80
C ARG A 317 -9.54 -0.08 -3.50
N ASP A 318 -9.13 -0.85 -4.51
CA ASP A 318 -8.78 -2.27 -4.38
C ASP A 318 -7.66 -2.57 -3.39
N LEU A 319 -6.89 -1.56 -2.95
CA LEU A 319 -5.98 -1.71 -1.82
C LEU A 319 -6.75 -2.17 -0.55
N ALA A 320 -7.99 -1.76 -0.35
CA ALA A 320 -8.82 -2.23 0.77
C ALA A 320 -9.17 -3.73 0.70
N ASN A 321 -8.97 -4.39 -0.44
CA ASN A 321 -9.23 -5.82 -0.63
C ASN A 321 -8.10 -6.72 -0.10
N LEU A 322 -6.96 -6.13 0.29
CA LEU A 322 -5.84 -6.88 0.84
C LEU A 322 -6.25 -7.60 2.15
N GLU A 323 -5.69 -8.79 2.34
CA GLU A 323 -5.92 -9.62 3.53
C GLU A 323 -5.34 -8.99 4.80
N LYS A 324 -4.08 -8.55 4.73
CA LYS A 324 -3.32 -8.09 5.89
C LYS A 324 -3.48 -6.60 6.12
N ILE A 325 -4.70 -6.20 6.47
CA ILE A 325 -5.05 -4.84 6.86
C ILE A 325 -5.47 -4.80 8.32
N GLN A 326 -5.00 -3.80 9.06
CA GLN A 326 -5.65 -3.38 10.30
C GLN A 326 -6.37 -2.04 10.12
N LEU A 327 -7.49 -1.87 10.79
CA LEU A 327 -8.26 -0.64 10.82
C LEU A 327 -8.36 -0.12 12.26
N TYR A 328 -8.05 1.15 12.46
CA TYR A 328 -8.18 1.78 13.77
C TYR A 328 -8.35 3.29 13.65
N SER A 329 -9.25 3.89 14.43
CA SER A 329 -9.42 5.35 14.45
C SER A 329 -8.46 6.05 15.42
N THR A 330 -7.16 5.71 15.38
CA THR A 330 -6.15 6.06 16.39
C THR A 330 -6.33 7.39 17.12
N TYR A 331 -6.38 8.54 16.43
CA TYR A 331 -6.33 9.85 17.11
C TYR A 331 -7.72 10.37 17.50
N SER A 332 -8.76 9.59 17.23
CA SER A 332 -10.03 9.69 17.91
C SER A 332 -10.03 8.97 19.26
N ILE A 333 -9.21 7.91 19.37
CA ILE A 333 -9.27 6.95 20.48
C ILE A 333 -8.15 7.16 21.50
N GLU A 334 -6.97 7.67 21.09
CA GLU A 334 -5.67 7.54 21.77
C GLU A 334 -5.76 6.73 23.07
N PRO A 335 -5.59 5.39 23.01
CA PRO A 335 -5.61 4.61 24.23
C PRO A 335 -4.54 5.17 25.17
N ASP A 336 -4.85 5.31 26.46
CA ASP A 336 -3.86 5.76 27.46
C ASP A 336 -2.58 4.89 27.42
N ALA A 337 -2.71 3.65 26.92
CA ALA A 337 -1.62 2.70 26.72
C ALA A 337 -0.83 2.93 25.41
N LYS A 338 0.50 3.02 25.53
CA LYS A 338 1.47 3.09 24.42
C LYS A 338 2.05 1.71 24.10
N GLY A 339 2.86 1.61 23.04
CA GLY A 339 3.57 0.38 22.73
C GLY A 339 2.65 -0.80 22.44
N ILE A 340 2.99 -1.97 22.99
CA ILE A 340 2.18 -3.19 22.94
C ILE A 340 0.73 -2.99 23.42
N GLY A 341 0.47 -2.03 24.31
CA GLY A 341 -0.89 -1.70 24.75
C GLY A 341 -1.74 -1.07 23.65
N ARG A 342 -1.13 -0.30 22.74
CA ARG A 342 -1.82 0.23 21.55
C ARG A 342 -2.19 -0.90 20.59
N LEU A 343 -1.29 -1.87 20.37
CA LEU A 343 -1.58 -3.06 19.57
C LEU A 343 -2.78 -3.83 20.15
N ALA A 344 -2.82 -4.02 21.46
CA ALA A 344 -3.94 -4.67 22.13
C ALA A 344 -5.25 -3.93 21.93
N ALA A 345 -5.25 -2.60 22.07
CA ALA A 345 -6.44 -1.78 21.84
C ALA A 345 -6.99 -1.94 20.42
N ILE A 346 -6.11 -2.01 19.41
CA ILE A 346 -6.48 -2.24 18.01
C ILE A 346 -7.06 -3.64 17.84
N ASN A 347 -6.39 -4.66 18.36
CA ASN A 347 -6.85 -6.04 18.23
C ASN A 347 -8.23 -6.24 18.89
N ILE A 348 -8.43 -5.67 20.09
CA ILE A 348 -9.71 -5.70 20.81
C ILE A 348 -10.80 -4.92 20.06
N PHE A 349 -10.43 -3.84 19.37
CA PHE A 349 -11.36 -3.08 18.52
C PHE A 349 -11.84 -3.91 17.31
N GLN A 350 -10.92 -4.65 16.69
CA GLN A 350 -11.24 -5.46 15.51
C GLN A 350 -11.94 -6.78 15.84
N GLN A 351 -11.65 -7.37 17.00
CA GLN A 351 -12.18 -8.67 17.39
C GLN A 351 -12.64 -8.64 18.86
N ARG A 352 -13.97 -8.63 19.04
CA ARG A 352 -14.60 -8.68 20.37
C ARG A 352 -14.34 -10.04 21.03
N GLY A 353 -14.01 -10.03 22.33
CA GLY A 353 -13.85 -11.27 23.13
C GLY A 353 -12.42 -11.85 23.18
N LEU A 354 -11.41 -11.14 22.68
CA LEU A 354 -10.00 -11.51 22.88
C LEU A 354 -9.58 -11.30 24.36
N SER A 355 -8.74 -12.20 24.86
CA SER A 355 -8.03 -11.98 26.12
C SER A 355 -6.97 -10.87 25.95
N ASP A 356 -6.67 -10.12 27.01
CA ASP A 356 -5.68 -9.02 26.93
C ASP A 356 -4.27 -9.54 26.58
N ASN A 357 -3.90 -10.74 27.04
CA ASN A 357 -2.61 -11.35 26.71
C ASN A 357 -2.51 -11.67 25.21
N ASP A 358 -3.55 -12.24 24.60
CA ASP A 358 -3.57 -12.53 23.16
C ASP A 358 -3.56 -11.25 22.34
N ALA A 359 -4.24 -10.20 22.83
CA ALA A 359 -4.31 -8.91 22.17
C ALA A 359 -2.94 -8.21 22.11
N ARG A 360 -2.03 -8.45 23.06
CA ARG A 360 -0.68 -7.85 23.08
C ARG A 360 0.35 -8.64 22.27
N ALA A 361 0.16 -9.94 22.10
CA ALA A 361 1.20 -10.85 21.62
C ALA A 361 1.25 -11.05 20.09
N LYS A 362 0.19 -10.71 19.35
CA LYS A 362 0.11 -10.94 17.90
C LYS A 362 -0.66 -9.84 17.18
N VAL A 363 -0.46 -9.72 15.87
CA VAL A 363 -1.27 -8.83 15.03
C VAL A 363 -2.52 -9.56 14.54
N ILE A 364 -3.69 -8.95 14.75
CA ILE A 364 -4.97 -9.43 14.22
C ILE A 364 -5.31 -8.65 12.96
N TRP A 365 -5.55 -9.35 11.86
CA TRP A 365 -6.01 -8.75 10.60
C TRP A 365 -7.52 -8.61 10.57
N ALA A 366 -8.03 -7.54 9.98
CA ALA A 366 -9.45 -7.26 9.86
C ALA A 366 -10.15 -8.26 8.91
N THR A 367 -11.33 -8.74 9.29
CA THR A 367 -12.18 -9.54 8.39
C THR A 367 -12.85 -8.67 7.33
N ALA A 368 -13.25 -9.24 6.20
CA ALA A 368 -13.96 -8.53 5.13
C ALA A 368 -15.23 -7.80 5.63
N GLU A 369 -16.00 -8.47 6.49
CA GLU A 369 -17.20 -7.91 7.13
C GLU A 369 -16.85 -6.68 7.98
N PHE A 370 -15.81 -6.81 8.82
CA PHE A 370 -15.35 -5.72 9.66
C PHE A 370 -14.84 -4.55 8.81
N LYS A 371 -14.02 -4.81 7.78
CA LYS A 371 -13.52 -3.77 6.86
C LYS A 371 -14.66 -2.99 6.21
N THR A 372 -15.64 -3.71 5.65
CA THR A 372 -16.82 -3.14 4.99
C THR A 372 -17.61 -2.24 5.94
N SER A 373 -17.92 -2.75 7.14
CA SER A 373 -18.70 -2.01 8.15
C SER A 373 -17.96 -0.77 8.64
N ILE A 374 -16.68 -0.92 9.03
CA ILE A 374 -15.91 0.16 9.64
C ILE A 374 -15.56 1.26 8.64
N LEU A 375 -15.10 0.92 7.44
CA LEU A 375 -14.77 1.93 6.44
C LEU A 375 -16.01 2.70 5.98
N THR A 376 -17.14 2.02 5.82
CA THR A 376 -18.44 2.68 5.55
C THR A 376 -18.80 3.66 6.67
N ALA A 377 -18.71 3.24 7.93
CA ALA A 377 -19.04 4.10 9.06
C ALA A 377 -18.07 5.29 9.18
N ILE A 378 -16.78 5.10 8.90
CA ILE A 378 -15.78 6.18 8.83
C ILE A 378 -16.15 7.18 7.73
N GLU A 379 -16.45 6.74 6.52
CA GLU A 379 -16.84 7.63 5.41
C GLU A 379 -18.07 8.49 5.74
N ASP A 380 -19.04 7.94 6.46
CA ASP A 380 -20.23 8.66 6.88
C ASP A 380 -19.93 9.71 7.94
N LEU A 381 -19.09 9.36 8.92
CA LEU A 381 -18.60 10.31 9.92
C LEU A 381 -17.74 11.42 9.30
N LEU A 382 -16.89 11.10 8.33
CA LEU A 382 -16.11 12.08 7.57
C LEU A 382 -17.01 13.10 6.89
N CYS A 383 -18.11 12.65 6.28
CA CYS A 383 -19.09 13.55 5.67
C CYS A 383 -19.74 14.45 6.72
N LYS A 384 -20.23 13.87 7.83
CA LYS A 384 -20.91 14.57 8.93
C LYS A 384 -20.03 15.58 9.68
N TYR A 385 -18.72 15.35 9.75
CA TYR A 385 -17.81 16.28 10.43
C TYR A 385 -17.40 17.48 9.54
N GLY A 386 -17.64 17.38 8.23
CA GLY A 386 -17.27 18.37 7.24
C GLY A 386 -15.93 18.07 6.57
N LEU A 387 -16.01 17.68 5.29
CA LEU A 387 -14.87 17.32 4.45
C LEU A 387 -13.91 18.48 4.16
N ALA A 388 -14.38 19.73 4.26
CA ALA A 388 -13.57 20.94 4.10
C ALA A 388 -13.28 21.66 5.43
N ASN A 389 -13.76 21.12 6.56
CA ASN A 389 -13.58 21.73 7.87
C ASN A 389 -12.08 21.75 8.21
N ASP A 390 -11.56 22.90 8.60
CA ASP A 390 -10.17 23.14 8.98
C ASP A 390 -10.01 23.43 10.47
N SER A 391 -11.09 23.33 11.26
CA SER A 391 -11.05 23.53 12.70
C SER A 391 -10.02 22.59 13.35
N PRO A 392 -9.10 23.14 14.16
CA PRO A 392 -8.18 22.38 14.99
C PRO A 392 -8.87 21.85 16.26
N ASP A 393 -10.15 22.14 16.49
CA ASP A 393 -10.84 21.65 17.68
C ASP A 393 -11.22 20.18 17.46
N LEU A 394 -10.68 19.32 18.33
CA LEU A 394 -11.23 17.97 18.51
C LEU A 394 -12.61 18.13 19.12
N MET A 395 -13.68 17.68 18.46
CA MET A 395 -14.96 17.53 19.15
C MET A 395 -14.91 16.25 19.99
N PRO A 396 -14.83 16.33 21.33
CA PRO A 396 -14.93 15.14 22.17
C PRO A 396 -16.36 14.60 22.13
N GLY A 397 -16.50 13.30 22.41
CA GLY A 397 -17.79 12.67 22.66
C GLY A 397 -18.50 12.14 21.42
N PHE A 398 -17.81 11.96 20.28
CA PHE A 398 -18.44 11.23 19.19
C PHE A 398 -18.50 9.73 19.53
N GLU A 399 -19.67 9.13 19.33
CA GLU A 399 -19.87 7.70 19.50
C GLU A 399 -19.53 6.98 18.20
N PHE A 400 -18.70 5.96 18.28
CA PHE A 400 -18.44 5.08 17.15
C PHE A 400 -18.32 3.64 17.62
N THR A 401 -19.06 2.73 16.98
CA THR A 401 -19.11 1.30 17.34
C THR A 401 -19.43 1.02 18.83
N GLY A 402 -20.18 1.90 19.49
CA GLY A 402 -20.57 1.77 20.91
C GLY A 402 -19.52 2.26 21.91
N ARG A 403 -18.55 3.07 21.48
CA ARG A 403 -17.54 3.69 22.35
C ARG A 403 -17.53 5.20 22.12
N LEU A 404 -17.35 5.96 23.20
CA LEU A 404 -17.15 7.41 23.15
C LEU A 404 -15.67 7.73 22.94
N TYR A 405 -15.41 8.70 22.08
CA TYR A 405 -14.06 9.03 21.63
C TYR A 405 -13.72 10.49 21.84
N LYS A 406 -12.42 10.79 22.00
CA LYS A 406 -11.91 12.12 22.37
C LYS A 406 -11.39 12.93 21.18
N GLY A 407 -11.41 12.41 19.97
CA GLY A 407 -10.83 13.09 18.79
C GLY A 407 -11.70 13.09 17.54
N ASN A 408 -11.10 13.37 16.38
CA ASN A 408 -11.84 13.64 15.14
C ASN A 408 -11.85 12.40 14.23
N PRO A 409 -13.02 11.96 13.70
CA PRO A 409 -13.11 10.83 12.76
C PRO A 409 -12.28 10.98 11.48
N VAL A 410 -11.86 12.21 11.12
CA VAL A 410 -10.87 12.45 10.04
C VAL A 410 -9.53 11.80 10.29
N ASN A 411 -9.22 11.49 11.54
CA ASN A 411 -8.05 10.73 11.92
C ASN A 411 -8.42 9.24 12.03
N ASN A 412 -8.46 8.59 10.87
CA ASN A 412 -8.51 7.13 10.75
C ASN A 412 -7.23 6.55 10.11
N GLU A 413 -6.86 5.34 10.53
CA GLU A 413 -5.73 4.61 9.99
C GLU A 413 -6.19 3.32 9.33
N ILE A 414 -5.85 3.21 8.05
CA ILE A 414 -5.86 1.98 7.29
C ILE A 414 -4.41 1.51 7.22
N ARG A 415 -4.11 0.40 7.87
CA ARG A 415 -2.73 -0.04 8.08
C ARG A 415 -2.46 -1.28 7.24
N ALA A 416 -1.75 -1.12 6.13
CA ALA A 416 -1.33 -2.22 5.26
C ALA A 416 -0.05 -2.87 5.79
N SER A 417 0.06 -4.20 5.71
CA SER A 417 1.24 -4.90 6.20
C SER A 417 2.44 -4.67 5.28
N GLN A 418 3.56 -4.25 5.87
CA GLN A 418 4.92 -4.20 5.33
C GLN A 418 5.19 -3.26 4.14
N PHE A 419 4.28 -3.13 3.18
CA PHE A 419 4.49 -2.31 2.00
C PHE A 419 3.18 -1.88 1.32
N THR A 420 3.29 -1.00 0.33
CA THR A 420 2.23 -0.68 -0.63
C THR A 420 2.87 -0.40 -1.98
N ALA A 421 2.38 -1.02 -3.05
CA ALA A 421 2.86 -0.75 -4.41
C ALA A 421 2.51 0.68 -4.82
N VAL A 422 3.50 1.57 -4.90
CA VAL A 422 3.18 2.97 -5.23
C VAL A 422 2.74 3.04 -6.68
N ARG A 423 3.63 2.73 -7.62
CA ARG A 423 3.34 2.86 -9.06
C ARG A 423 2.06 2.11 -9.50
N ASP A 424 1.83 0.93 -8.93
CA ASP A 424 0.79 0.01 -9.40
C ASP A 424 -0.59 0.29 -8.80
N TYR A 425 -0.67 0.89 -7.61
CA TYR A 425 -1.95 1.31 -7.01
C TYR A 425 -2.18 2.83 -7.07
N LEU A 426 -1.19 3.66 -7.40
CA LEU A 426 -1.33 5.12 -7.36
C LEU A 426 -2.16 5.62 -8.53
N THR A 427 -3.28 6.29 -8.21
CA THR A 427 -4.17 6.89 -9.21
C THR A 427 -4.01 8.41 -9.30
N THR A 428 -3.58 9.06 -8.21
CA THR A 428 -3.42 10.52 -8.17
C THR A 428 -2.41 10.93 -7.11
N VAL A 429 -1.66 12.00 -7.37
CA VAL A 429 -0.87 12.75 -6.40
C VAL A 429 -1.41 14.17 -6.33
N LEU A 430 -1.93 14.56 -5.17
CA LEU A 430 -2.28 15.95 -4.88
C LEU A 430 -1.03 16.68 -4.40
N VAL A 431 -0.60 17.70 -5.13
CA VAL A 431 0.62 18.48 -4.91
C VAL A 431 0.31 19.93 -4.54
N PRO A 432 1.27 20.68 -3.99
CA PRO A 432 1.09 22.12 -3.72
C PRO A 432 0.69 22.92 -4.97
N ALA A 433 0.04 24.06 -4.77
CA ALA A 433 -0.29 24.98 -5.85
C ALA A 433 0.97 25.41 -6.62
N ASP A 434 0.84 25.54 -7.94
CA ASP A 434 1.89 25.97 -8.88
C ASP A 434 3.11 25.03 -8.96
N THR A 435 2.93 23.73 -8.72
CA THR A 435 4.03 22.75 -8.75
C THR A 435 3.83 21.56 -9.68
N ALA A 436 2.62 21.28 -10.18
CA ALA A 436 2.35 20.05 -10.95
C ALA A 436 3.20 19.94 -12.21
N GLU A 437 3.45 21.04 -12.92
CA GLU A 437 4.30 21.03 -14.12
C GLU A 437 5.71 20.53 -13.80
N THR A 438 6.27 20.96 -12.66
CA THR A 438 7.61 20.51 -12.24
C THR A 438 7.65 19.03 -11.86
N TYR A 439 6.55 18.49 -11.31
CA TYR A 439 6.39 17.07 -11.05
C TYR A 439 6.25 16.29 -12.36
N LEU A 440 5.45 16.78 -13.32
CA LEU A 440 5.27 16.18 -14.64
C LEU A 440 6.60 16.09 -15.41
N GLN A 441 7.39 17.17 -15.40
CA GLN A 441 8.71 17.19 -16.03
C GLN A 441 9.68 16.21 -15.36
N ALA A 442 9.69 16.15 -14.03
CA ALA A 442 10.51 15.19 -13.29
C ALA A 442 10.08 13.74 -13.51
N TYR A 443 8.76 13.48 -13.62
CA TYR A 443 8.24 12.16 -13.97
C TYR A 443 8.74 11.73 -15.35
N ARG A 444 8.54 12.58 -16.37
CA ARG A 444 8.96 12.29 -17.74
C ARG A 444 10.46 12.07 -17.85
N SER A 445 11.26 12.91 -17.21
CA SER A 445 12.73 12.78 -17.27
C SER A 445 13.25 11.48 -16.66
N LYS A 446 12.50 10.86 -15.74
CA LYS A 446 12.87 9.60 -15.08
C LYS A 446 12.27 8.37 -15.73
N LEU A 447 11.05 8.46 -16.26
CA LEU A 447 10.27 7.30 -16.71
C LEU A 447 10.12 7.18 -18.22
N ALA A 448 10.39 8.24 -19.00
CA ALA A 448 10.26 8.19 -20.45
C ALA A 448 10.97 6.96 -21.03
N ASP A 449 10.25 6.19 -21.83
CA ASP A 449 10.72 5.00 -22.54
C ASP A 449 11.24 3.86 -21.65
N SER A 450 11.02 3.93 -20.32
CA SER A 450 11.41 2.87 -19.38
C SER A 450 10.62 1.57 -19.54
N CYS A 451 9.41 1.65 -20.11
CA CYS A 451 8.55 0.54 -20.50
C CYS A 451 7.43 1.03 -21.43
N ARG A 452 6.69 0.12 -22.08
CA ARG A 452 5.61 0.46 -23.03
C ARG A 452 4.55 1.40 -22.46
N HIS A 453 4.15 1.19 -21.21
CA HIS A 453 3.11 1.96 -20.55
C HIS A 453 3.70 2.94 -19.52
N TRP A 454 4.90 3.45 -19.76
CA TRP A 454 5.56 4.37 -18.83
C TRP A 454 4.70 5.61 -18.54
N GLU A 455 3.80 5.99 -19.45
CA GLU A 455 2.88 7.11 -19.30
C GLU A 455 1.74 6.85 -18.31
N TYR A 456 1.57 5.61 -17.85
CA TYR A 456 0.42 5.20 -17.05
C TYR A 456 0.84 4.60 -15.70
N ASN A 457 0.14 5.02 -14.66
CA ASN A 457 0.19 4.44 -13.31
C ASN A 457 -1.20 3.96 -12.93
N CYS A 458 -1.35 2.68 -12.56
CA CYS A 458 -2.65 2.08 -12.23
C CYS A 458 -3.75 2.37 -13.29
N GLY A 459 -3.37 2.42 -14.57
CA GLY A 459 -4.30 2.79 -15.65
C GLY A 459 -4.75 4.25 -15.61
N ILE A 460 -3.92 5.16 -15.10
CA ILE A 460 -4.12 6.61 -15.13
C ILE A 460 -2.94 7.25 -15.84
N HIS A 461 -3.22 8.03 -16.89
CA HIS A 461 -2.21 8.74 -17.66
C HIS A 461 -1.53 9.84 -16.83
N TYR A 462 -0.23 10.05 -16.99
CA TYR A 462 0.57 10.97 -16.15
C TYR A 462 0.07 12.43 -16.18
N ASN A 463 -0.53 12.88 -17.30
CA ASN A 463 -1.24 14.18 -17.40
C ASN A 463 -2.38 14.37 -16.38
N ARG A 464 -2.89 13.28 -15.79
CA ARG A 464 -3.90 13.28 -14.73
C ARG A 464 -3.36 12.76 -13.40
N LEU A 465 -2.07 12.44 -13.33
CA LEU A 465 -1.48 11.91 -12.11
C LEU A 465 -1.25 13.02 -11.09
N PHE A 466 -0.71 14.17 -11.49
CA PHE A 466 -0.40 15.27 -10.59
C PHE A 466 -1.49 16.34 -10.63
N TYR A 467 -2.25 16.47 -9.55
CA TYR A 467 -3.29 17.50 -9.38
C TYR A 467 -2.81 18.57 -8.40
N GLU A 468 -2.94 19.84 -8.78
CA GLU A 468 -2.57 20.96 -7.91
C GLU A 468 -3.68 21.30 -6.94
N ALA A 469 -3.31 21.52 -5.67
CA ALA A 469 -4.20 22.14 -4.72
C ALA A 469 -4.53 23.58 -5.15
N ILE A 470 -5.78 24.01 -4.95
CA ILE A 470 -6.20 25.39 -5.24
C ILE A 470 -5.38 26.45 -4.48
N GLU A 471 -4.92 26.09 -3.28
CA GLU A 471 -4.02 26.87 -2.43
C GLU A 471 -3.11 25.89 -1.69
N SER A 472 -1.86 26.27 -1.45
CA SER A 472 -0.88 25.49 -0.68
C SER A 472 -1.13 25.52 0.83
N THR A 473 -2.38 25.24 1.23
CA THR A 473 -2.87 25.19 2.60
C THR A 473 -3.63 23.89 2.84
N ASP A 474 -3.77 23.46 4.10
CA ASP A 474 -4.53 22.26 4.43
C ASP A 474 -6.00 22.36 3.95
N LYS A 475 -6.61 23.55 4.02
CA LYS A 475 -7.95 23.81 3.47
C LYS A 475 -7.97 23.68 1.93
N GLY A 476 -6.96 24.24 1.25
CA GLY A 476 -6.83 24.14 -0.21
C GLY A 476 -6.69 22.68 -0.68
N PHE A 477 -5.90 21.87 0.02
CA PHE A 477 -5.78 20.43 -0.24
C PHE A 477 -7.11 19.70 -0.02
N ARG A 478 -7.80 19.93 1.12
CA ARG A 478 -9.13 19.36 1.43
C ARG A 478 -10.16 19.69 0.34
N ALA A 479 -10.25 20.96 -0.04
CA ALA A 479 -11.19 21.43 -1.05
C ALA A 479 -10.90 20.84 -2.44
N THR A 480 -9.62 20.69 -2.79
CA THR A 480 -9.21 20.07 -4.06
C THR A 480 -9.45 18.57 -4.05
N TRP A 481 -9.16 17.88 -2.94
CA TRP A 481 -9.53 16.48 -2.77
C TRP A 481 -11.05 16.28 -2.93
N LEU A 482 -11.86 17.17 -2.35
CA LEU A 482 -13.32 17.13 -2.49
C LEU A 482 -13.75 17.35 -3.95
N MET A 483 -13.08 18.24 -4.68
CA MET A 483 -13.27 18.40 -6.13
C MET A 483 -13.06 17.07 -6.86
N LEU A 484 -12.00 16.32 -6.52
CA LEU A 484 -11.72 15.01 -7.12
C LEU A 484 -12.81 13.99 -6.79
N GLN A 485 -13.38 14.00 -5.58
CA GLN A 485 -14.49 13.10 -5.24
C GLN A 485 -15.80 13.44 -5.96
N VAL A 486 -16.08 14.73 -6.16
CA VAL A 486 -17.29 15.15 -6.90
C VAL A 486 -17.18 14.93 -8.41
N ARG A 487 -15.98 14.73 -8.96
CA ARG A 487 -15.81 14.28 -10.36
C ARG A 487 -16.58 12.99 -10.63
N GLU A 488 -16.54 12.05 -9.69
CA GLU A 488 -17.17 10.74 -9.84
C GLU A 488 -18.68 10.77 -9.60
N SER A 489 -19.22 11.79 -8.91
CA SER A 489 -20.61 11.79 -8.41
C SER A 489 -21.48 12.96 -8.89
N HIS A 490 -20.87 14.14 -9.12
CA HIS A 490 -21.53 15.40 -9.46
C HIS A 490 -20.73 16.18 -10.53
N PRO A 491 -20.75 15.73 -11.80
CA PRO A 491 -19.89 16.28 -12.87
C PRO A 491 -20.11 17.78 -13.11
N THR A 492 -21.34 18.28 -12.98
CA THR A 492 -21.63 19.72 -13.10
C THR A 492 -20.94 20.54 -12.01
N ILE A 493 -20.93 20.05 -10.77
CA ILE A 493 -20.24 20.73 -9.66
C ILE A 493 -18.72 20.69 -9.88
N PHE A 494 -18.20 19.53 -10.28
CA PHE A 494 -16.80 19.36 -10.67
C PHE A 494 -16.38 20.39 -11.73
N ARG A 495 -17.15 20.56 -12.81
CA ARG A 495 -16.86 21.54 -13.87
C ARG A 495 -16.84 22.98 -13.38
N ILE A 496 -17.75 23.35 -12.47
CA ILE A 496 -17.76 24.70 -11.88
C ILE A 496 -16.49 24.92 -11.04
N LEU A 497 -16.10 23.95 -10.21
CA LEU A 497 -14.85 24.01 -9.43
C LEU A 497 -13.63 24.06 -10.35
N ALA A 498 -13.55 23.21 -11.36
CA ALA A 498 -12.46 23.18 -12.33
C ALA A 498 -12.34 24.52 -13.08
N LYS A 499 -13.46 25.14 -13.47
CA LYS A 499 -13.47 26.48 -14.08
C LYS A 499 -12.99 27.54 -13.11
N ALA A 500 -13.40 27.49 -11.84
CA ALA A 500 -12.96 28.44 -10.82
C ALA A 500 -11.46 28.33 -10.57
N SER A 501 -10.92 27.10 -10.51
CA SER A 501 -9.47 26.83 -10.43
C SER A 501 -8.72 27.38 -11.65
N LYS A 502 -9.12 27.01 -12.88
CA LYS A 502 -8.52 27.50 -14.13
C LYS A 502 -8.56 29.03 -14.29
N SER A 503 -9.59 29.67 -13.75
CA SER A 503 -9.76 31.13 -13.80
C SER A 503 -9.02 31.86 -12.66
N ALA A 504 -8.19 31.16 -11.88
CA ALA A 504 -7.51 31.69 -10.70
C ALA A 504 -8.46 32.39 -9.70
N LYS A 505 -9.61 31.75 -9.41
CA LYS A 505 -10.63 32.26 -8.46
C LYS A 505 -10.68 31.41 -7.17
N PRO A 506 -9.61 31.38 -6.34
CA PRO A 506 -9.54 30.52 -5.16
C PRO A 506 -10.67 30.79 -4.16
N LYS A 507 -11.01 32.07 -3.91
CA LYS A 507 -12.13 32.43 -3.01
C LYS A 507 -13.47 31.84 -3.46
N ALA A 508 -13.74 31.84 -4.77
CA ALA A 508 -14.97 31.26 -5.30
C ALA A 508 -14.95 29.73 -5.20
N PHE A 509 -13.82 29.12 -5.53
CA PHE A 509 -13.60 27.68 -5.40
C PHE A 509 -13.86 27.21 -3.97
N ILE A 510 -13.21 27.83 -2.99
CA ILE A 510 -13.37 27.50 -1.58
C ILE A 510 -14.81 27.67 -1.12
N LYS A 511 -15.48 28.77 -1.51
CA LYS A 511 -16.89 29.00 -1.17
C LYS A 511 -17.81 27.91 -1.73
N ILE A 512 -17.52 27.37 -2.91
CA ILE A 512 -18.28 26.26 -3.49
C ILE A 512 -17.96 24.96 -2.75
N ALA A 513 -16.69 24.67 -2.49
CA ALA A 513 -16.26 23.49 -1.73
C ALA A 513 -16.89 23.45 -0.32
N ASP A 514 -16.93 24.58 0.38
CA ASP A 514 -17.56 24.71 1.70
C ASP A 514 -19.07 24.41 1.62
N LYS A 515 -19.76 24.85 0.56
CA LYS A 515 -21.18 24.51 0.34
C LYS A 515 -21.38 23.02 0.08
N ILE A 516 -20.53 22.40 -0.73
CA ILE A 516 -20.57 20.95 -0.99
C ILE A 516 -20.36 20.20 0.32
N SER A 517 -19.36 20.60 1.12
CA SER A 517 -19.10 20.01 2.43
C SER A 517 -20.33 20.07 3.33
N ARG A 518 -21.04 21.21 3.38
CA ARG A 518 -22.30 21.34 4.15
C ARG A 518 -23.45 20.49 3.62
N LEU A 519 -23.48 20.20 2.32
CA LEU A 519 -24.46 19.27 1.76
C LEU A 519 -24.13 17.82 2.14
N ALA A 520 -22.86 17.44 2.05
CA ALA A 520 -22.37 16.13 2.51
C ALA A 520 -22.57 15.94 4.01
N GLU A 521 -22.38 16.98 4.82
CA GLU A 521 -22.65 16.97 6.27
C GLU A 521 -24.10 16.58 6.58
N LYS A 522 -25.06 17.13 5.82
CA LYS A 522 -26.48 16.83 5.99
C LYS A 522 -26.89 15.46 5.47
N ALA A 523 -26.37 15.06 4.32
CA ALA A 523 -26.80 13.84 3.63
C ALA A 523 -25.91 12.61 3.93
N GLY A 524 -24.79 12.79 4.62
CA GLY A 524 -23.77 11.76 4.80
C GLY A 524 -23.22 11.26 3.47
N ARG A 525 -22.85 9.98 3.43
CA ARG A 525 -22.35 9.30 2.21
C ARG A 525 -23.32 9.36 1.03
N ASN A 526 -24.62 9.43 1.31
CA ASN A 526 -25.64 9.43 0.27
C ASN A 526 -25.56 10.66 -0.65
N PHE A 527 -24.89 11.73 -0.22
CA PHE A 527 -24.55 12.83 -1.11
C PHE A 527 -23.81 12.33 -2.35
N PHE A 528 -22.78 11.50 -2.19
CA PHE A 528 -21.94 11.02 -3.28
C PHE A 528 -22.53 9.83 -4.04
N LEU A 529 -23.43 9.06 -3.42
CA LEU A 529 -24.03 7.84 -4.00
C LEU A 529 -25.16 8.16 -5.00
N THR A 530 -24.84 8.87 -6.07
CA THR A 530 -25.78 9.27 -7.12
C THR A 530 -25.92 8.19 -8.20
N PRO A 531 -26.97 8.24 -9.06
CA PRO A 531 -27.02 7.40 -10.25
C PRO A 531 -25.81 7.58 -11.18
N TYR A 532 -25.30 8.81 -11.27
CA TYR A 532 -24.07 9.11 -12.01
C TYR A 532 -22.86 8.40 -11.41
N PHE A 533 -22.71 8.41 -10.08
CA PHE A 533 -21.64 7.67 -9.40
C PHE A 533 -21.66 6.18 -9.74
N ARG A 534 -22.85 5.54 -9.70
CA ARG A 534 -22.97 4.12 -10.08
C ARG A 534 -22.56 3.88 -11.54
N HIS A 535 -22.96 4.76 -12.45
CA HIS A 535 -22.57 4.67 -13.86
C HIS A 535 -21.07 4.89 -14.05
N TYR A 536 -20.50 5.91 -13.42
CA TYR A 536 -19.06 6.18 -13.43
C TYR A 536 -18.26 4.98 -12.89
N ARG A 537 -18.69 4.39 -11.77
CA ARG A 537 -18.04 3.19 -11.21
C ARG A 537 -18.09 2.00 -12.16
N ASN A 538 -19.15 1.84 -12.95
CA ASN A 538 -19.21 0.80 -13.97
C ASN A 538 -18.20 1.05 -15.11
N LEU A 539 -18.08 2.29 -15.59
CA LEU A 539 -17.08 2.67 -16.61
C LEU A 539 -15.65 2.55 -16.07
N ASP A 540 -15.41 2.97 -14.83
CA ASP A 540 -14.14 2.86 -14.13
C ASP A 540 -13.72 1.39 -13.97
N LYS A 541 -14.66 0.49 -13.61
CA LYS A 541 -14.43 -0.96 -13.59
C LYS A 541 -14.06 -1.51 -14.97
N GLN A 542 -14.69 -1.03 -16.04
CA GLN A 542 -14.34 -1.42 -17.41
C GLN A 542 -12.93 -0.95 -17.78
N ARG A 543 -12.58 0.31 -17.49
CA ARG A 543 -11.23 0.85 -17.69
C ARG A 543 -10.19 0.00 -16.96
N THR A 544 -10.39 -0.18 -15.65
CA THR A 544 -9.49 -0.95 -14.79
C THR A 544 -9.33 -2.36 -15.31
N ARG A 545 -10.39 -2.98 -15.82
CA ARG A 545 -10.29 -4.30 -16.39
C ARG A 545 -9.45 -4.38 -17.67
N LEU A 546 -9.64 -3.46 -18.61
CA LEU A 546 -8.81 -3.41 -19.82
C LEU A 546 -7.33 -3.27 -19.46
N TRP A 547 -7.05 -2.41 -18.47
CA TRP A 547 -5.71 -2.25 -17.90
C TRP A 547 -5.17 -3.56 -17.31
N LEU A 548 -5.95 -4.26 -16.49
CA LEU A 548 -5.55 -5.53 -15.88
C LEU A 548 -5.29 -6.63 -16.91
N ASN A 549 -6.12 -6.74 -17.95
CA ASN A 549 -5.89 -7.68 -19.05
C ASN A 549 -4.58 -7.38 -19.80
N TYR A 550 -4.31 -6.10 -20.04
CA TYR A 550 -3.05 -5.66 -20.65
C TYR A 550 -1.84 -6.04 -19.77
N LEU A 551 -1.88 -5.73 -18.48
CA LEU A 551 -0.79 -6.05 -17.55
C LEU A 551 -0.55 -7.56 -17.44
N GLU A 552 -1.62 -8.35 -17.45
CA GLU A 552 -1.53 -9.81 -17.48
C GLU A 552 -0.81 -10.31 -18.73
N THR A 553 -1.15 -9.77 -19.89
CA THR A 553 -0.50 -10.13 -21.16
C THR A 553 0.99 -9.72 -21.17
N CYS A 554 1.34 -8.58 -20.55
CA CYS A 554 2.74 -8.18 -20.35
C CYS A 554 3.51 -9.21 -19.50
N ARG A 555 2.90 -9.72 -18.43
CA ARG A 555 3.53 -10.74 -17.57
C ARG A 555 3.75 -12.06 -18.30
N ASP A 556 2.82 -12.44 -19.17
CA ASP A 556 2.89 -13.65 -19.99
C ASP A 556 3.92 -13.56 -21.13
N GLY A 557 4.46 -12.35 -21.41
CA GLY A 557 5.47 -12.12 -22.44
C GLY A 557 4.94 -12.09 -23.89
N ASP A 558 3.62 -12.05 -24.09
CA ASP A 558 3.02 -11.91 -25.43
C ASP A 558 3.03 -10.44 -25.86
N GLU A 559 4.19 -10.01 -26.37
CA GLU A 559 4.44 -8.62 -26.75
C GLU A 559 3.47 -8.09 -27.82
N LYS A 560 3.04 -8.95 -28.75
CA LYS A 560 2.15 -8.56 -29.87
C LYS A 560 0.73 -8.33 -29.37
N THR A 561 0.20 -9.25 -28.56
CA THR A 561 -1.14 -9.10 -27.99
C THR A 561 -1.16 -7.95 -26.98
N ALA A 562 -0.12 -7.81 -26.15
CA ALA A 562 -0.02 -6.70 -25.21
C ALA A 562 0.04 -5.34 -25.93
N ALA A 563 0.68 -5.24 -27.10
CA ALA A 563 0.73 -4.00 -27.87
C ALA A 563 -0.67 -3.60 -28.37
N LYS A 564 -1.42 -4.57 -28.88
CA LYS A 564 -2.81 -4.37 -29.30
C LYS A 564 -3.71 -3.96 -28.13
N MET A 565 -3.66 -4.72 -27.02
CA MET A 565 -4.46 -4.42 -25.83
C MET A 565 -4.15 -3.04 -25.24
N PHE A 566 -2.88 -2.62 -25.29
CA PHE A 566 -2.49 -1.28 -24.85
C PHE A 566 -3.12 -0.19 -25.73
N ALA A 567 -3.09 -0.35 -27.06
CA ALA A 567 -3.72 0.59 -27.98
C ALA A 567 -5.25 0.68 -27.78
N ASP A 568 -5.90 -0.47 -27.58
CA ASP A 568 -7.33 -0.55 -27.27
C ASP A 568 -7.65 0.16 -25.95
N TYR A 569 -6.83 -0.07 -24.92
CA TYR A 569 -6.93 0.57 -23.63
C TYR A 569 -6.74 2.10 -23.72
N THR A 570 -5.73 2.59 -24.44
CA THR A 570 -5.47 4.03 -24.62
C THR A 570 -6.63 4.71 -25.31
N THR A 571 -7.17 4.11 -26.38
CA THR A 571 -8.36 4.65 -27.08
C THR A 571 -9.56 4.76 -26.13
N PHE A 572 -9.82 3.71 -25.36
CA PHE A 572 -10.90 3.73 -24.37
C PHE A 572 -10.69 4.79 -23.28
N TYR A 573 -9.44 4.95 -22.81
CA TYR A 573 -9.08 5.94 -21.80
C TYR A 573 -9.33 7.37 -22.29
N GLU A 574 -8.91 7.69 -23.51
CA GLU A 574 -9.11 9.00 -24.14
C GLU A 574 -10.61 9.31 -24.33
N ASP A 575 -11.40 8.33 -24.77
CA ASP A 575 -12.85 8.47 -24.90
C ASP A 575 -13.53 8.72 -23.54
N LEU A 576 -13.14 7.97 -22.50
CA LEU A 576 -13.66 8.14 -21.14
C LEU A 576 -13.35 9.53 -20.58
N GLU A 577 -12.12 10.02 -20.78
CA GLU A 577 -11.72 11.35 -20.34
C GLU A 577 -12.46 12.46 -21.11
N ALA A 578 -12.65 12.30 -22.43
CA ALA A 578 -13.43 13.22 -23.23
C ALA A 578 -14.89 13.31 -22.75
N LEU A 579 -15.51 12.19 -22.37
CA LEU A 579 -16.86 12.17 -21.78
C LEU A 579 -16.92 12.94 -20.45
N CYS A 580 -15.91 12.78 -19.59
CA CYS A 580 -15.84 13.47 -18.30
C CYS A 580 -15.61 14.99 -18.42
N GLU A 581 -15.02 15.45 -19.53
CA GLU A 581 -14.83 16.88 -19.81
C GLU A 581 -16.01 17.52 -20.56
N GLN A 582 -16.73 16.75 -21.39
CA GLN A 582 -17.80 17.26 -22.27
C GLN A 582 -19.20 17.22 -21.63
N PHE A 583 -19.47 16.33 -20.67
CA PHE A 583 -20.76 16.20 -19.97
C PHE A 583 -20.72 16.61 -18.51
#